data_AF-X1FQB4-F1
#
_entry.id   AF-X1FQB4-F1
#
_cell.length_a   1.000
_cell.length_b   1.000
_cell.length_c   1.000
_cell.angle_alpha   90.00
_cell.angle_beta   90.00
_cell.angle_gamma   90.00
#
_symmetry.space_group_name_H-M   'P 1'
#
loop_
_entity.id
_entity.type
_entity.pdbx_description
1 polymer ?
#
loop_
_entity_poly.entity_id
_entity_poly.type
_entity_poly.pdbx_seq_one_letter_code
_entity_poly.pdbx_strand_id
1 'polypeptide(L)'
;MKKKIYCLIVFSLCFIIPSSLNAQIKPFEFRSNYENIKINDDTTTELQNEEQIVMNPKDTTNLVAVWRDFRLGYRQVAYGYSFDGGLTWNQDLFVEPQYIWDSDPGLTVDTAGNFYAVILSYTGSTYEPNGLFVFKSTNGGMSWGDPA
;
A
#
# COMPACT_ATOMS: atom_id res chain seq x y z
N MET A 1 -12.57 -7.14 96.01
CA MET A 1 -12.84 -7.29 94.56
C MET A 1 -11.82 -6.49 93.77
N LYS A 2 -10.89 -7.13 93.05
CA LYS A 2 -9.89 -6.47 92.18
C LYS A 2 -10.10 -6.99 90.76
N LYS A 3 -10.42 -6.10 89.80
CA LYS A 3 -10.59 -6.41 88.38
C LYS A 3 -9.21 -6.69 87.75
N LYS A 4 -9.07 -7.81 87.03
CA LYS A 4 -7.92 -8.08 86.16
C LYS A 4 -8.29 -7.72 84.72
N ILE A 5 -7.47 -6.90 84.09
CA ILE A 5 -7.53 -6.50 82.68
C ILE A 5 -6.63 -7.47 81.91
N TYR A 6 -7.12 -8.04 80.81
CA TYR A 6 -6.33 -8.85 79.89
C TYR A 6 -6.11 -8.08 78.58
N CYS A 7 -4.84 -7.99 78.19
CA CYS A 7 -4.36 -7.35 76.97
C CYS A 7 -4.62 -8.28 75.77
N LEU A 8 -5.30 -7.78 74.74
CA LEU A 8 -5.58 -8.51 73.50
C LEU A 8 -4.38 -8.32 72.55
N ILE A 9 -3.65 -9.40 72.25
CA ILE A 9 -2.61 -9.38 71.21
C ILE A 9 -3.29 -9.74 69.88
N VAL A 10 -3.29 -8.82 68.93
CA VAL A 10 -3.80 -9.05 67.57
C VAL A 10 -2.67 -9.64 66.73
N PHE A 11 -2.82 -10.91 66.31
CA PHE A 11 -1.96 -11.50 65.29
C PHE A 11 -2.40 -11.02 63.91
N SER A 12 -1.55 -10.24 63.24
CA SER A 12 -1.76 -9.86 61.84
C SER A 12 -1.35 -11.03 60.94
N LEU A 13 -2.31 -11.70 60.31
CA LEU A 13 -2.06 -12.71 59.29
C LEU A 13 -1.71 -11.99 57.98
N CYS A 14 -0.41 -11.94 57.67
CA CYS A 14 0.07 -11.48 56.37
C CYS A 14 -0.21 -12.60 55.36
N PHE A 15 -1.25 -12.46 54.54
CA PHE A 15 -1.48 -13.36 53.42
C PHE A 15 -0.48 -13.04 52.31
N ILE A 16 0.43 -13.96 52.04
CA ILE A 16 1.30 -13.93 50.86
C ILE A 16 0.43 -14.25 49.65
N ILE A 17 0.23 -13.26 48.76
CA ILE A 17 -0.41 -13.49 47.46
C ILE A 17 0.51 -14.41 46.64
N PRO A 18 0.04 -15.55 46.11
CA PRO A 18 0.83 -16.36 45.20
C PRO A 18 1.16 -15.54 43.95
N SER A 19 2.42 -15.52 43.54
CA SER A 19 2.97 -14.72 42.43
C SER A 19 2.49 -15.14 41.02
N SER A 20 1.45 -15.97 40.92
CA SER A 20 1.04 -16.60 39.65
C SER A 20 -0.17 -15.95 38.96
N LEU A 21 -0.61 -14.76 39.37
CA LEU A 21 -1.63 -14.01 38.62
C LEU A 21 -1.14 -12.64 38.13
N ASN A 22 0.05 -12.62 37.52
CA ASN A 22 0.34 -11.62 36.51
C ASN A 22 -0.41 -12.04 35.24
N ALA A 23 -1.68 -11.62 35.12
CA ALA A 23 -2.32 -11.61 33.82
C ALA A 23 -1.46 -10.73 32.91
N GLN A 24 -0.70 -11.35 32.00
CA GLN A 24 0.01 -10.62 30.96
C GLN A 24 -1.04 -9.94 30.09
N ILE A 25 -1.32 -8.67 30.36
CA ILE A 25 -1.93 -7.80 29.36
C ILE A 25 -0.84 -7.60 28.31
N LYS A 26 -0.70 -8.57 27.40
CA LYS A 26 0.02 -8.31 26.17
C LYS A 26 -0.78 -7.25 25.43
N PRO A 27 -0.15 -6.17 24.95
CA PRO A 27 -0.79 -5.26 24.02
C PRO A 27 -1.42 -6.11 22.92
N PHE A 28 -2.70 -5.85 22.63
CA PHE A 28 -3.30 -6.40 21.44
C PHE A 28 -2.56 -5.80 20.25
N GLU A 29 -1.59 -6.53 19.71
CA GLU A 29 -1.01 -6.19 18.43
C GLU A 29 -2.00 -6.59 17.37
N PHE A 30 -2.62 -5.61 16.72
CA PHE A 30 -3.35 -5.83 15.49
C PHE A 30 -2.33 -6.20 14.40
N ARG A 31 -1.92 -7.48 14.39
CA ARG A 31 -1.19 -8.03 13.25
C ARG A 31 -2.21 -8.32 12.18
N SER A 32 -2.25 -7.45 11.18
CA SER A 32 -2.81 -7.80 9.89
C SER A 32 -2.11 -9.09 9.43
N ASN A 33 -2.87 -10.12 9.02
CA ASN A 33 -2.31 -11.27 8.32
C ASN A 33 -1.84 -10.90 6.89
N TYR A 34 -2.01 -9.63 6.50
CA TYR A 34 -1.57 -9.08 5.22
C TYR A 34 -0.36 -8.20 5.44
N GLU A 35 0.71 -8.52 4.72
CA GLU A 35 1.93 -7.71 4.65
C GLU A 35 1.64 -6.36 4.00
N ASN A 36 2.26 -5.30 4.54
CA ASN A 36 2.26 -4.00 3.89
C ASN A 36 3.39 -3.95 2.87
N ILE A 37 3.07 -4.17 1.60
CA ILE A 37 4.05 -4.33 0.53
C ILE A 37 4.23 -3.02 -0.20
N LYS A 38 5.46 -2.48 -0.18
CA LYS A 38 5.84 -1.33 -1.00
C LYS A 38 6.03 -1.78 -2.45
N ILE A 39 5.28 -1.17 -3.38
CA ILE A 39 5.34 -1.50 -4.81
C ILE A 39 6.45 -0.70 -5.51
N ASN A 40 6.50 0.63 -5.32
CA ASN A 40 7.49 1.47 -5.99
C ASN A 40 8.91 1.24 -5.45
N ASP A 41 9.90 1.27 -6.34
CA ASP A 41 11.33 1.26 -6.00
C ASP A 41 11.91 2.66 -5.79
N ASP A 42 11.07 3.69 -5.67
CA ASP A 42 11.52 5.05 -5.45
C ASP A 42 12.42 5.09 -4.20
N THR A 43 13.67 5.50 -4.42
CA THR A 43 14.71 5.62 -3.40
C THR A 43 14.81 7.04 -2.84
N THR A 44 14.01 7.96 -3.38
CA THR A 44 13.88 9.34 -2.92
C THR A 44 12.81 9.46 -1.83
N THR A 45 12.48 10.70 -1.47
CA THR A 45 11.37 11.03 -0.57
C THR A 45 10.28 11.81 -1.29
N GLU A 46 10.23 11.68 -2.62
CA GLU A 46 9.29 12.41 -3.44
C GLU A 46 7.86 11.88 -3.29
N LEU A 47 6.90 12.69 -3.74
CA LEU A 47 5.49 12.38 -3.60
C LEU A 47 5.08 11.20 -4.50
N GLN A 48 4.20 10.37 -3.96
CA GLN A 48 3.59 9.23 -4.65
C GLN A 48 2.10 9.28 -4.31
N ASN A 49 1.20 9.33 -5.30
CA ASN A 49 -0.24 9.44 -5.05
C ASN A 49 -1.11 9.09 -6.28
N GLU A 50 -2.44 9.12 -6.11
CA GLU A 50 -3.43 8.80 -7.16
C GLU A 50 -3.30 7.37 -7.67
N GLU A 51 -3.12 6.45 -6.72
CA GLU A 51 -2.93 5.05 -6.98
C GLU A 51 -4.23 4.32 -7.35
N GLN A 52 -4.12 3.38 -8.27
CA GLN A 52 -5.16 2.42 -8.60
C GLN A 52 -4.55 1.02 -8.75
N ILE A 53 -5.33 -0.01 -8.47
CA ILE A 53 -4.95 -1.42 -8.65
C ILE A 53 -6.13 -2.20 -9.22
N VAL A 54 -5.87 -3.05 -10.21
CA VAL A 54 -6.87 -3.93 -10.81
C VAL A 54 -6.35 -5.36 -10.91
N MET A 55 -7.26 -6.32 -10.78
CA MET A 55 -6.98 -7.76 -10.82
C MET A 55 -7.43 -8.33 -12.17
N ASN A 56 -6.60 -9.17 -12.79
CA ASN A 56 -6.97 -9.84 -14.02
C ASN A 56 -8.12 -10.85 -13.77
N PRO A 57 -9.26 -10.73 -14.45
CA PRO A 57 -10.39 -11.65 -14.23
C PRO A 57 -10.11 -13.08 -14.70
N LYS A 58 -9.08 -13.31 -15.53
CA LYS A 58 -8.68 -14.64 -16.00
C LYS A 58 -7.58 -15.27 -15.15
N ASP A 59 -6.90 -14.46 -14.34
CA ASP A 59 -5.83 -14.90 -13.46
C ASP A 59 -5.78 -14.00 -12.22
N THR A 60 -6.40 -14.44 -11.13
CA THR A 60 -6.50 -13.62 -9.91
C THR A 60 -5.16 -13.41 -9.20
N THR A 61 -4.08 -14.08 -9.61
CA THR A 61 -2.74 -13.79 -9.10
C THR A 61 -2.04 -12.68 -9.88
N ASN A 62 -2.55 -12.34 -11.07
CA ASN A 62 -2.07 -11.22 -11.85
C ASN A 62 -2.76 -9.90 -11.47
N LEU A 63 -1.99 -9.00 -10.87
CA LEU A 63 -2.43 -7.66 -10.47
C LEU A 63 -1.62 -6.62 -11.22
N VAL A 64 -2.25 -5.50 -11.57
CA VAL A 64 -1.57 -4.33 -12.13
C VAL A 64 -1.98 -3.12 -11.32
N ALA A 65 -1.02 -2.26 -11.01
CA ALA A 65 -1.21 -1.00 -10.31
C ALA A 65 -0.63 0.16 -11.12
N VAL A 66 -1.16 1.36 -10.91
CA VAL A 66 -0.65 2.63 -11.43
C VAL A 66 -0.65 3.68 -10.33
N TRP A 67 0.23 4.68 -10.42
CA TRP A 67 0.27 5.82 -9.51
C TRP A 67 1.04 6.97 -10.16
N ARG A 68 0.83 8.19 -9.67
CA ARG A 68 1.74 9.30 -9.99
C ARG A 68 3.03 9.17 -9.22
N ASP A 69 4.12 9.42 -9.91
CA ASP A 69 5.47 9.26 -9.42
C ASP A 69 6.28 10.53 -9.65
N PHE A 70 6.90 11.03 -8.58
CA PHE A 70 7.69 12.27 -8.61
C PHE A 70 9.19 12.03 -8.46
N ARG A 71 9.68 10.77 -8.55
CA ARG A 71 11.08 10.42 -8.29
C ARG A 71 12.11 11.16 -9.14
N LEU A 72 11.68 11.72 -10.28
CA LEU A 72 12.52 12.51 -11.19
C LEU A 72 12.47 14.03 -10.91
N GLY A 73 11.79 14.46 -9.84
CA GLY A 73 11.59 15.86 -9.48
C GLY A 73 10.44 16.57 -10.22
N TYR A 74 9.70 15.85 -11.06
CA TYR A 74 8.51 16.31 -11.77
C TYR A 74 7.51 15.15 -11.92
N ARG A 75 6.28 15.46 -12.35
CA ARG A 75 5.17 14.50 -12.41
C ARG A 75 5.36 13.52 -13.56
N GLN A 76 5.38 12.23 -13.22
CA GLN A 76 5.29 11.10 -14.12
C GLN A 76 4.19 10.15 -13.65
N VAL A 77 3.89 9.14 -14.45
CA VAL A 77 3.04 8.01 -14.04
C VAL A 77 3.85 6.73 -14.11
N ALA A 78 3.82 5.98 -13.02
CA ALA A 78 4.40 4.65 -12.93
C ALA A 78 3.32 3.57 -13.02
N TYR A 79 3.74 2.36 -13.38
CA TYR A 79 2.93 1.16 -13.29
C TYR A 79 3.72 0.05 -12.62
N GLY A 80 3.00 -0.88 -11.98
CA GLY A 80 3.56 -2.09 -11.41
C GLY A 80 2.69 -3.29 -11.75
N TYR A 81 3.29 -4.47 -11.79
CA TYR A 81 2.60 -5.72 -12.02
C TYR A 81 3.12 -6.84 -11.10
N SER A 82 2.22 -7.74 -10.76
CA SER A 82 2.46 -8.94 -9.96
C SER A 82 1.85 -10.16 -10.64
N PHE A 83 2.39 -11.34 -10.36
CA PHE A 83 1.85 -12.64 -10.78
C PHE A 83 1.66 -13.61 -9.60
N ASP A 84 1.86 -13.15 -8.37
CA ASP A 84 1.79 -13.95 -7.14
C ASP A 84 0.78 -13.37 -6.13
N GLY A 85 -0.24 -12.68 -6.63
CA GLY A 85 -1.30 -12.09 -5.79
C GLY A 85 -0.85 -10.85 -5.02
N GLY A 86 0.19 -10.17 -5.51
CA GLY A 86 0.70 -8.93 -4.93
C GLY A 86 1.79 -9.13 -3.88
N LEU A 87 2.38 -10.33 -3.77
CA LEU A 87 3.48 -10.60 -2.84
C LEU A 87 4.81 -10.02 -3.34
N THR A 88 5.04 -10.08 -4.66
CA THR A 88 6.16 -9.43 -5.34
C THR A 88 5.70 -8.61 -6.53
N TRP A 89 6.44 -7.55 -6.82
CA TRP A 89 6.10 -6.56 -7.84
C TRP A 89 7.32 -6.23 -8.70
N ASN A 90 7.09 -6.11 -10.00
CA ASN A 90 7.95 -5.38 -10.91
C ASN A 90 7.25 -4.07 -11.29
N GLN A 91 7.99 -3.06 -11.69
CA GLN A 91 7.42 -1.75 -12.04
C GLN A 91 8.35 -0.95 -12.93
N ASP A 92 7.78 0.05 -13.60
CA ASP A 92 8.47 1.00 -14.47
C ASP A 92 7.64 2.29 -14.61
N LEU A 93 8.16 3.28 -15.32
CA LEU A 93 7.42 4.47 -15.74
C LEU A 93 6.75 4.24 -17.09
N PHE A 94 5.56 4.81 -17.30
CA PHE A 94 5.05 4.97 -18.65
C PHE A 94 5.95 5.93 -19.43
N VAL A 95 6.06 5.69 -20.74
CA VAL A 95 6.79 6.56 -21.66
C VAL A 95 5.82 7.03 -22.72
N GLU A 96 5.43 8.30 -22.63
CA GLU A 96 4.70 9.01 -23.68
C GLU A 96 5.71 9.87 -24.46
N PRO A 97 5.81 9.73 -25.80
CA PRO A 97 6.87 10.38 -26.57
C PRO A 97 6.65 11.87 -26.87
N GLN A 98 5.43 12.40 -26.75
CA GLN A 98 5.10 13.78 -27.17
C GLN A 98 5.29 14.80 -26.04
N TYR A 99 5.01 14.42 -24.80
CA TYR A 99 4.95 15.27 -23.63
C TYR A 99 5.79 14.68 -22.50
N ILE A 100 6.33 15.55 -21.65
CA ILE A 100 7.29 15.15 -20.60
C ILE A 100 6.67 15.18 -19.18
N TRP A 101 5.39 15.51 -19.06
CA TRP A 101 4.68 15.53 -17.77
C TRP A 101 3.46 14.65 -17.89
N ASP A 102 3.29 13.75 -16.92
CA ASP A 102 2.17 12.80 -16.89
C ASP A 102 1.49 12.86 -15.52
N SER A 103 0.17 12.71 -15.50
CA SER A 103 -0.64 12.76 -14.28
C SER A 103 -1.94 11.96 -14.46
N ASP A 104 -2.72 11.92 -13.39
CA ASP A 104 -4.12 11.50 -13.37
C ASP A 104 -4.33 10.10 -13.98
N PRO A 105 -3.59 9.08 -13.52
CA PRO A 105 -3.67 7.77 -14.13
C PRO A 105 -5.01 7.09 -13.87
N GLY A 106 -5.52 6.42 -14.91
CA GLY A 106 -6.63 5.51 -14.84
C GLY A 106 -6.22 4.11 -15.29
N LEU A 107 -6.72 3.06 -14.63
CA LEU A 107 -6.41 1.67 -14.96
C LEU A 107 -7.68 0.82 -15.01
N THR A 108 -7.79 -0.02 -16.03
CA THR A 108 -8.86 -1.02 -16.14
C THR A 108 -8.36 -2.30 -16.84
N VAL A 109 -9.20 -3.33 -16.83
CA VAL A 109 -8.92 -4.62 -17.47
C VAL A 109 -10.19 -5.13 -18.14
N ASP A 110 -10.05 -5.67 -19.36
CA ASP A 110 -11.17 -6.29 -20.07
C ASP A 110 -11.37 -7.76 -19.65
N THR A 111 -12.49 -8.36 -20.09
CA THR A 111 -12.80 -9.76 -19.79
C THR A 111 -11.84 -10.76 -20.45
N ALA A 112 -11.01 -10.32 -21.40
CA ALA A 112 -9.97 -11.14 -22.02
C ALA A 112 -8.65 -11.08 -21.24
N GLY A 113 -8.55 -10.24 -20.20
CA GLY A 113 -7.35 -10.04 -19.40
C GLY A 113 -6.36 -9.04 -20.00
N ASN A 114 -6.78 -8.22 -20.97
CA ASN A 114 -5.95 -7.11 -21.44
C ASN A 114 -6.15 -5.91 -20.53
N PHE A 115 -5.06 -5.29 -20.11
CA PHE A 115 -5.08 -4.08 -19.29
C PHE A 115 -5.03 -2.85 -20.18
N TYR A 116 -5.69 -1.79 -19.72
CA TYR A 116 -5.68 -0.48 -20.36
C TYR A 116 -5.38 0.56 -19.29
N ALA A 117 -4.37 1.38 -19.56
CA ALA A 117 -4.04 2.53 -18.73
C ALA A 117 -4.29 3.80 -19.52
N VAL A 118 -4.89 4.82 -18.88
CA VAL A 118 -5.00 6.16 -19.43
C VAL A 118 -4.16 7.10 -18.58
N ILE A 119 -3.44 8.01 -19.22
CA ILE A 119 -2.71 9.08 -18.53
C ILE A 119 -3.04 10.43 -19.16
N LEU A 120 -3.02 11.48 -18.36
CA LEU A 120 -3.04 12.86 -18.83
C LEU A 120 -1.60 13.32 -19.03
N SER A 121 -1.24 13.72 -20.26
CA SER A 121 0.10 14.20 -20.59
C SER A 121 0.07 15.64 -21.13
N TYR A 122 1.07 16.45 -20.78
CA TYR A 122 1.09 17.89 -21.13
C TYR A 122 2.50 18.49 -21.14
N THR A 123 2.66 19.67 -21.76
CA THR A 123 3.90 20.45 -21.69
C THR A 123 3.82 21.57 -20.66
N GLY A 124 4.50 21.43 -19.53
CA GLY A 124 4.83 22.51 -18.59
C GLY A 124 3.66 23.13 -17.80
N SER A 125 2.49 23.34 -18.41
CA SER A 125 1.27 23.81 -17.77
C SER A 125 0.01 23.20 -18.41
N THR A 126 -1.10 23.22 -17.69
CA THR A 126 -2.41 22.75 -18.18
C THR A 126 -3.09 23.69 -19.18
N TYR A 127 -2.51 24.87 -19.45
CA TYR A 127 -3.01 25.82 -20.46
C TYR A 127 -2.36 25.63 -21.83
N GLU A 128 -1.36 24.75 -21.92
CA GLU A 128 -0.64 24.39 -23.13
C GLU A 128 -1.22 23.10 -23.73
N PRO A 129 -0.76 22.65 -24.92
CA PRO A 129 -1.16 21.36 -25.48
C PRO A 129 -1.05 20.23 -24.45
N ASN A 130 -2.14 19.48 -24.36
CA ASN A 130 -2.31 18.34 -23.47
C ASN A 130 -3.17 17.27 -24.15
N GLY A 131 -3.12 16.05 -23.64
CA GLY A 131 -3.87 14.93 -24.18
C GLY A 131 -4.10 13.82 -23.16
N LEU A 132 -5.07 12.96 -23.48
CA LEU A 132 -5.25 11.68 -22.81
C LEU A 132 -4.67 10.59 -23.70
N PHE A 133 -3.79 9.77 -23.14
CA PHE A 133 -3.07 8.73 -23.86
C PHE A 133 -3.45 7.37 -23.31
N VAL A 134 -3.88 6.46 -24.18
CA VAL A 134 -4.34 5.13 -23.77
C VAL A 134 -3.31 4.07 -24.15
N PHE A 135 -2.71 3.47 -23.14
CA PHE A 135 -1.79 2.35 -23.25
C PHE A 135 -2.56 1.03 -23.13
N LYS A 136 -2.11 0.01 -23.86
CA LYS A 136 -2.66 -1.35 -23.78
C LYS A 136 -1.56 -2.36 -23.46
N SER A 137 -1.84 -3.24 -22.50
CA SER A 137 -1.02 -4.42 -22.22
C SER A 137 -1.81 -5.70 -22.48
N THR A 138 -1.19 -6.64 -23.18
CA THR A 138 -1.73 -7.97 -23.46
C THR A 138 -0.93 -9.09 -22.79
N ASN A 139 -0.01 -8.73 -21.88
CA ASN A 139 0.91 -9.64 -21.21
C ASN A 139 0.96 -9.40 -19.69
N GLY A 140 -0.19 -9.11 -19.09
CA GLY A 140 -0.32 -9.01 -17.63
C GLY A 140 0.30 -7.75 -17.02
N GLY A 141 0.45 -6.67 -17.79
CA GLY A 141 1.05 -5.42 -17.33
C GLY A 141 2.58 -5.37 -17.44
N MET A 142 3.22 -6.41 -17.99
CA MET A 142 4.68 -6.45 -18.16
C MET A 142 5.19 -5.38 -19.13
N SER A 143 4.45 -5.16 -20.21
CA SER A 143 4.76 -4.11 -21.19
C SER A 143 3.49 -3.53 -21.78
N TRP A 144 3.63 -2.34 -22.34
CA TRP A 144 2.55 -1.55 -22.92
C TRP A 144 2.91 -1.16 -24.35
N GLY A 145 1.95 -1.27 -25.27
CA GLY A 145 2.12 -0.78 -26.64
C GLY A 145 2.11 0.75 -26.68
N ASP A 146 2.50 1.31 -27.83
CA ASP A 146 2.43 2.75 -28.08
C ASP A 146 1.03 3.28 -27.77
N PRO A 147 0.91 4.45 -27.11
CA PRO A 147 -0.38 4.98 -26.74
C PRO A 147 -1.16 5.43 -27.99
N ALA A 148 -2.46 5.15 -27.98
CA ALA A 148 -3.41 5.60 -28.99
C ALA A 148 -3.98 6.98 -28.64
#